data_AF-A0A6I9P538-F1
#
_entry.id   AF-A0A6I9P538-F1
#
_cell.length_a   1.000
_cell.length_b   1.000
_cell.length_c   1.000
_cell.angle_alpha   90.00
_cell.angle_beta   90.00
_cell.angle_gamma   90.00
#
_symmetry.space_group_name_H-M   'P 1'
#
loop_
_entity.id
_entity.type
_entity.pdbx_description
1 polymer ?
#
loop_
_entity_poly.entity_id
_entity_poly.type
_entity_poly.pdbx_seq_one_letter_code
_entity_poly.pdbx_strand_id
1 'polypeptide(L)'
;MLIALEREAGRPTRELFDWVAGTSTGGIMALAIVHGKSMEYLQCLYFRMKEQVFRGSRPYESAPLEDFLKKEFGENTKMADVRYPRYYFK
;
A
#
# COMPACT_ATOMS: atom_id res chain seq x y z
N MET A 1 -1.86 -12.38 6.84
CA MET A 1 -0.78 -12.29 7.85
C MET A 1 -0.89 -11.01 8.67
N LEU A 2 -0.68 -9.80 8.10
CA LEU A 2 -0.71 -8.55 8.87
C LEU A 2 -2.02 -8.31 9.64
N ILE A 3 -3.19 -8.67 9.09
CA ILE A 3 -4.46 -8.62 9.85
C ILE A 3 -4.43 -9.48 11.12
N ALA A 4 -3.84 -10.68 11.05
CA ALA A 4 -3.76 -11.54 12.22
C ALA A 4 -2.83 -10.94 13.28
N LEU A 5 -1.71 -10.33 12.86
CA LEU A 5 -0.80 -9.61 13.75
C LEU A 5 -1.47 -8.39 14.40
N GLU A 6 -2.19 -7.59 13.62
CA GLU A 6 -2.94 -6.43 14.12
C GLU A 6 -4.00 -6.84 15.16
N ARG A 7 -4.71 -7.95 14.92
CA ARG A 7 -5.68 -8.51 15.86
C ARG A 7 -5.02 -8.99 17.15
N GLU A 8 -3.90 -9.70 17.05
CA GLU A 8 -3.19 -10.20 18.22
C GLU A 8 -2.55 -9.07 19.05
N ALA A 9 -2.00 -8.06 18.38
CA ALA A 9 -1.38 -6.92 19.04
C ALA A 9 -2.39 -5.89 19.60
N GLY A 10 -3.66 -5.94 19.17
CA GLY A 10 -4.70 -5.01 19.57
C GLY A 10 -4.45 -3.55 19.15
N ARG A 11 -3.53 -3.31 18.20
CA ARG A 11 -3.11 -1.98 17.76
C ARG A 11 -2.87 -1.97 16.25
N PRO A 12 -3.14 -0.85 15.55
CA PRO A 12 -2.96 -0.77 14.10
C PRO A 12 -1.53 -1.12 13.65
N THR A 13 -1.39 -1.81 12.52
CA THR A 13 -0.11 -2.27 11.97
C THR A 13 0.93 -1.14 11.87
N ARG A 14 0.50 0.10 11.54
CA ARG A 14 1.39 1.28 11.44
C ARG A 14 2.05 1.68 12.77
N GLU A 15 1.53 1.19 13.90
CA GLU A 15 2.05 1.49 15.24
C GLU A 15 2.87 0.35 15.83
N LEU A 16 2.97 -0.78 15.12
CA LEU A 16 3.73 -1.95 15.55
C LEU A 16 5.19 -1.90 15.09
N PHE A 17 5.49 -1.06 14.08
CA PHE A 17 6.80 -1.01 13.44
C PHE A 17 7.25 0.44 13.24
N ASP A 18 8.46 0.78 13.69
CA ASP A 18 9.04 2.11 13.45
C ASP A 18 9.54 2.29 12.01
N TRP A 19 9.81 1.18 11.32
CA TRP A 19 10.28 1.13 9.94
C TRP A 19 9.46 0.14 9.14
N VAL A 20 9.02 0.57 7.96
CA VAL A 20 8.29 -0.27 6.99
C VAL A 20 9.01 -0.18 5.65
N ALA A 21 9.29 -1.35 5.06
CA ALA A 21 9.89 -1.46 3.74
C ALA A 21 9.09 -2.47 2.92
N GLY A 22 9.08 -2.29 1.60
CA GLY A 22 8.38 -3.19 0.69
C GLY A 22 8.83 -3.03 -0.75
N THR A 23 8.81 -4.13 -1.50
CA THR A 23 9.20 -4.20 -2.91
C THR A 23 8.03 -4.69 -3.75
N SER A 24 7.87 -4.15 -4.96
CA SER A 24 6.73 -4.47 -5.85
C SER A 24 5.39 -4.27 -5.12
N THR A 25 4.50 -5.27 -5.10
CA THR A 25 3.25 -5.25 -4.34
C THR A 25 3.48 -4.94 -2.85
N GLY A 26 4.58 -5.40 -2.26
CA GLY A 26 4.95 -5.05 -0.89
C GLY A 26 5.19 -3.55 -0.70
N GLY A 27 5.67 -2.85 -1.73
CA GLY A 27 5.86 -1.38 -1.69
C GLY A 27 4.54 -0.63 -1.65
N ILE A 28 3.54 -1.08 -2.42
CA ILE A 28 2.17 -0.54 -2.38
C ILE A 28 1.55 -0.77 -0.99
N MET A 29 1.78 -1.96 -0.41
CA MET A 29 1.34 -2.27 0.95
C MET A 29 2.00 -1.38 2.00
N ALA A 30 3.31 -1.18 1.89
CA ALA A 30 4.07 -0.30 2.78
C ALA A 30 3.57 1.16 2.68
N LEU A 31 3.31 1.66 1.47
CA LEU A 31 2.67 2.96 1.24
C LEU A 31 1.30 3.05 1.94
N ALA A 32 0.44 2.06 1.78
CA ALA A 32 -0.86 2.04 2.44
C ALA A 32 -0.76 2.08 3.98
N ILE A 33 0.20 1.33 4.56
CA ILE A 33 0.46 1.33 6.00
C ILE A 33 0.90 2.72 6.47
N VAL A 34 1.84 3.36 5.78
CA VAL A 34 2.36 4.67 6.20
C VAL A 34 1.36 5.81 5.99
N HIS A 35 0.43 5.66 5.05
CA HIS A 35 -0.72 6.54 4.88
C HIS A 35 -1.88 6.24 5.86
N GLY A 36 -1.70 5.30 6.79
CA GLY A 36 -2.67 4.99 7.83
C GLY A 36 -3.94 4.29 7.35
N LYS A 37 -3.91 3.66 6.18
CA LYS A 37 -5.03 2.85 5.69
C LYS A 37 -5.11 1.55 6.50
N SER A 38 -6.33 1.12 6.86
CA SER A 38 -6.52 -0.12 7.62
C SER A 38 -6.16 -1.36 6.78
N MET A 39 -5.85 -2.47 7.45
CA MET A 39 -5.49 -3.69 6.76
C MET A 39 -6.67 -4.31 6.00
N GLU A 40 -7.90 -4.16 6.49
CA GLU A 40 -9.12 -4.54 5.78
C GLU A 40 -9.31 -3.72 4.52
N TYR A 41 -9.07 -2.41 4.59
CA TYR A 41 -9.12 -1.54 3.42
C TYR A 41 -8.10 -1.98 2.37
N LEU A 42 -6.89 -2.33 2.81
CA LEU A 42 -5.81 -2.76 1.93
C LEU A 42 -6.10 -4.09 1.22
N GLN A 43 -6.85 -5.01 1.84
CA GLN A 43 -7.34 -6.20 1.12
C GLN A 43 -8.28 -5.80 -0.02
N CYS A 44 -9.26 -4.95 0.27
CA CYS A 44 -10.19 -4.44 -0.73
C CYS A 44 -9.48 -3.65 -1.84
N LEU A 45 -8.43 -2.90 -1.49
CA LEU A 45 -7.57 -2.20 -2.44
C LEU A 45 -7.00 -3.17 -3.46
N TYR A 46 -6.39 -4.27 -3.02
CA TYR A 46 -5.77 -5.24 -3.92
C TYR A 46 -6.77 -5.95 -4.82
N PHE A 47 -7.97 -6.24 -4.32
CA PHE A 47 -9.04 -6.76 -5.17
C PHE A 47 -9.41 -5.77 -6.28
N ARG A 48 -9.58 -4.48 -5.96
CA ARG A 48 -9.86 -3.45 -6.98
C ARG A 48 -8.69 -3.27 -7.96
N MET A 49 -7.47 -3.24 -7.45
CA MET A 49 -6.26 -3.08 -8.25
C MET A 49 -6.12 -4.23 -9.25
N LYS A 50 -6.28 -5.48 -8.79
CA LYS A 50 -6.21 -6.66 -9.66
C LYS A 50 -7.16 -6.54 -10.85
N GLU A 51 -8.42 -6.20 -10.58
CA GLU A 51 -9.46 -6.12 -11.59
C GLU A 51 -9.31 -4.92 -12.54
N GLN A 52 -8.53 -3.89 -12.18
CA GLN A 52 -8.31 -2.70 -13.02
C GLN A 52 -6.97 -2.76 -13.78
N VAL A 53 -5.94 -3.32 -13.16
CA VAL A 53 -4.57 -3.30 -13.67
C VAL A 53 -4.25 -4.52 -14.53
N PHE A 54 -4.71 -5.71 -14.14
CA PHE A 54 -4.36 -6.96 -14.85
C PHE A 54 -5.46 -7.40 -15.82
N ARG A 55 -5.84 -6.49 -16.73
CA ARG A 55 -6.81 -6.77 -17.80
C ARG A 55 -6.11 -7.19 -19.09
N GLY A 56 -6.66 -8.18 -19.79
CA GLY A 56 -6.14 -8.64 -21.08
C GLY A 56 -4.95 -9.61 -20.97
N SER A 57 -4.22 -9.74 -22.08
CA SER A 57 -3.02 -10.58 -22.19
C SER A 57 -1.76 -9.79 -21.88
N ARG A 58 -0.73 -10.48 -21.40
CA ARG A 58 0.59 -9.88 -21.16
C ARG A 58 1.23 -9.44 -22.48
N PRO A 59 2.05 -8.36 -22.49
CA PRO A 59 2.38 -7.49 -21.36
C PRO A 59 1.22 -6.53 -20.99
N TYR A 60 1.05 -6.26 -19.69
CA TYR A 60 0.03 -5.32 -19.21
C TYR A 60 0.51 -3.89 -19.38
N GLU A 61 -0.41 -2.98 -19.73
CA GLU A 61 -0.13 -1.55 -19.76
C GLU A 61 0.12 -1.00 -18.35
N SER A 62 1.06 -0.06 -18.21
CA SER A 62 1.40 0.54 -16.92
C SER A 62 0.46 1.66 -16.49
N ALA A 63 -0.21 2.33 -17.44
CA ALA A 63 -1.08 3.47 -17.17
C ALA A 63 -2.20 3.16 -16.15
N PRO A 64 -2.92 2.02 -16.23
CA PRO A 64 -3.91 1.68 -15.21
C PRO A 64 -3.34 1.56 -13.79
N LEU A 65 -2.10 1.08 -13.65
CA LEU A 65 -1.45 0.98 -12.34
C LEU A 65 -1.06 2.37 -11.83
N GLU A 66 -0.49 3.20 -12.69
CA GLU A 66 -0.07 4.56 -12.34
C GLU A 66 -1.28 5.42 -11.90
N ASP A 67 -2.36 5.41 -12.69
CA ASP A 67 -3.58 6.15 -12.38
C ASP A 67 -4.24 5.65 -11.09
N PHE A 68 -4.22 4.33 -10.86
CA PHE A 68 -4.71 3.75 -9.63
C PHE A 68 -3.92 4.26 -8.41
N LEU A 69 -2.59 4.27 -8.48
CA LEU A 69 -1.74 4.75 -7.39
C LEU A 69 -1.90 6.25 -7.14
N LYS A 70 -1.97 7.07 -8.20
CA LYS A 70 -2.23 8.52 -8.09
C LYS A 70 -3.56 8.80 -7.41
N LYS A 71 -4.62 8.07 -7.80
CA LYS A 71 -5.95 8.21 -7.19
C LYS A 71 -5.96 7.78 -5.72
N GLU A 72 -5.21 6.74 -5.39
CA GLU A 72 -5.22 6.12 -4.07
C GLU A 72 -4.39 6.88 -3.01
N PHE A 73 -3.23 7.39 -3.42
CA PHE A 73 -2.24 8.02 -2.53
C PHE A 73 -2.09 9.53 -2.76
N GLY A 74 -2.70 10.07 -3.81
CA GLY A 74 -2.62 11.48 -4.19
C GLY A 74 -1.42 11.75 -5.11
N GLU A 75 -1.66 12.49 -6.18
CA GLU A 75 -0.64 12.82 -7.18
C GLU A 75 0.46 13.77 -6.65
N ASN A 76 0.12 14.62 -5.69
CA ASN A 76 1.02 15.62 -5.10
C ASN A 76 1.61 15.18 -3.75
N THR A 77 1.27 13.98 -3.28
CA THR A 77 1.74 13.46 -1.99
C THR A 77 3.19 13.03 -2.14
N LYS A 78 4.09 13.64 -1.34
CA LYS A 78 5.53 13.35 -1.40
C LYS A 78 5.89 12.32 -0.33
N MET A 79 6.91 11.51 -0.61
CA MET A 79 7.48 10.59 0.38
C MET A 79 7.94 11.31 1.66
N ALA A 80 8.38 12.57 1.54
CA ALA A 80 8.80 13.40 2.66
C ALA A 80 7.64 13.83 3.59
N ASP A 81 6.39 13.73 3.15
CA ASP A 81 5.23 14.09 3.96
C ASP A 81 4.90 13.00 5.01
N VAL A 82 5.45 11.79 4.84
CA VAL A 82 5.29 10.67 5.76
C VAL A 82 6.24 10.83 6.95
N ARG A 83 5.67 11.10 8.14
CA ARG A 83 6.46 11.28 9.37
C ARG A 83 6.64 10.02 10.21
N TYR A 84 5.63 9.13 10.21
CA TYR A 84 5.67 7.89 10.98
C TYR A 84 4.64 6.88 10.44
N PRO A 85 4.97 5.58 10.37
CA PRO A 85 6.30 5.00 10.56
C PRO A 85 7.25 5.36 9.40
N ARG A 86 8.56 5.21 9.60
CA ARG A 86 9.56 5.57 8.59
C ARG A 86 9.48 4.60 7.42
N TYR A 87 9.41 5.13 6.21
CA TYR A 87 9.37 4.36 4.98
C TYR A 87 10.76 4.29 4.34
N TYR A 88 11.18 3.08 3.96
CA TYR A 88 12.40 2.87 3.19
C TYR A 88 12.09 2.23 1.84
N PHE A 89 12.52 2.90 0.77
CA PHE A 89 12.52 2.39 -0.60
C PHE A 89 13.97 2.36 -1.07
N LYS A 90 14.40 1.21 -1.61
CA LYS A 90 15.75 1.04 -2.13
C LYS A 90 15.77 1.18 -3.65
#